data_AF-A0A958C624-F1
#
_entry.id   AF-A0A958C624-F1
#
_cell.length_a   1.000
_cell.length_b   1.000
_cell.length_c   1.000
_cell.angle_alpha   90.00
_cell.angle_beta   90.00
_cell.angle_gamma   90.00
#
_symmetry.space_group_name_H-M   'P 1'
#
loop_
_entity.id
_entity.type
_entity.pdbx_description
1 polymer ?
#
loop_
_entity_poly.entity_id
_entity_poly.type
_entity_poly.pdbx_seq_one_letter_code
_entity_poly.pdbx_strand_id
1 'polypeptide(L)' 'YLPPLGWALLTLVLAQIMAALGWGDWFPWSVPALASGMAGPPAELTGPHSYLVVLLMCFVGLAATFIWWRSADQAQ' A
#
# COMPACT_ATOMS: atom_id res chain seq x y z
N TYR A 1 -9.41 -9.10 15.51
CA TYR A 1 -9.75 -9.53 14.13
C TYR A 1 -10.32 -8.41 13.27
N LEU A 2 -11.18 -7.54 13.81
CA LEU A 2 -11.75 -6.41 13.05
C LEU A 2 -10.73 -5.34 12.59
N PRO A 3 -9.72 -4.93 13.40
CA PRO A 3 -8.85 -3.83 12.97
C PRO A 3 -8.04 -4.10 11.70
N PRO A 4 -7.39 -5.28 11.53
CA PRO A 4 -6.70 -5.61 10.28
C PRO A 4 -7.64 -5.69 9.07
N LEU A 5 -8.85 -6.24 9.26
CA LEU A 5 -9.86 -6.32 8.21
C LEU A 5 -10.35 -4.93 7.78
N GLY A 6 -10.63 -4.05 8.76
CA GLY A 6 -11.04 -2.68 8.51
C GLY A 6 -9.97 -1.89 7.75
N TRP A 7 -8.69 -2.08 8.12
CA TRP A 7 -7.58 -1.49 7.39
C TRP A 7 -7.50 -1.98 5.94
N ALA A 8 -7.60 -3.30 5.72
CA ALA A 8 -7.58 -3.86 4.37
C ALA A 8 -8.71 -3.29 3.50
N LEU A 9 -9.94 -3.27 4.01
CA LEU A 9 -11.10 -2.70 3.30
C LEU A 9 -10.93 -1.20 3.02
N LEU A 10 -10.46 -0.42 3.99
CA LEU A 10 -10.20 1.01 3.82
C LEU A 10 -9.18 1.25 2.70
N THR A 11 -8.03 0.58 2.76
CA THR A 11 -6.98 0.72 1.75
C THR A 11 -7.44 0.27 0.36
N LEU A 12 -8.31 -0.75 0.28
CA LEU A 12 -8.91 -1.19 -0.97
C LEU A 12 -9.84 -0.12 -1.55
N VAL A 13 -10.72 0.47 -0.75
CA VAL A 13 -11.63 1.54 -1.21
C VAL A 13 -10.83 2.76 -1.67
N LEU A 14 -9.81 3.17 -0.89
CA LEU A 14 -8.92 4.27 -1.29
C LEU A 14 -8.18 3.95 -2.58
N ALA A 15 -7.71 2.72 -2.77
CA ALA A 15 -7.04 2.31 -4.00
C ALA A 15 -7.93 2.50 -5.23
N GLN A 16 -9.22 2.17 -5.13
CA GLN A 16 -10.18 2.40 -6.21
C GLN A 16 -10.41 3.89 -6.48
N ILE A 17 -10.51 4.72 -5.43
CA ILE A 17 -10.65 6.17 -5.58
C ILE A 17 -9.42 6.76 -6.27
N MET A 18 -8.22 6.40 -5.81
CA MET A 18 -6.96 6.90 -6.40
C MET A 18 -6.78 6.46 -7.86
N ALA A 19 -7.16 5.21 -8.19
CA ALA A 19 -7.17 4.73 -9.56
C ALA A 19 -8.17 5.53 -10.44
N ALA A 20 -9.38 5.79 -9.94
CA ALA A 20 -10.37 6.61 -10.65
C ALA A 20 -9.92 8.07 -10.86
N LEU A 21 -9.09 8.61 -9.95
CA LEU A 21 -8.46 9.93 -10.09
C LEU A 21 -7.24 9.94 -11.03
N GLY A 22 -6.79 8.77 -11.51
CA GLY A 22 -5.58 8.63 -12.33
C GLY A 22 -4.26 8.70 -11.54
N TRP A 23 -4.32 8.63 -10.20
CA TRP A 23 -3.17 8.70 -9.29
C TRP A 23 -2.84 7.33 -8.67
N GLY A 24 -3.40 6.25 -9.23
CA GLY A 24 -3.22 4.89 -8.72
C GLY A 24 -1.75 4.44 -8.66
N ASP A 25 -0.91 4.99 -9.53
CA ASP A 25 0.51 4.64 -9.66
C ASP A 25 1.35 5.15 -8.48
N TRP A 26 0.87 6.17 -7.78
CA TRP A 26 1.51 6.78 -6.61
C TRP A 26 0.97 6.25 -5.28
N PHE A 27 -0.11 5.47 -5.30
CA PHE A 27 -0.72 4.94 -4.10
C PHE A 27 -0.32 3.46 -3.92
N PRO A 28 0.44 3.10 -2.87
CA PRO A 28 1.09 1.78 -2.79
C PRO A 28 0.11 0.61 -2.75
N TRP A 29 -1.12 0.82 -2.27
CA TRP A 29 -2.15 -0.23 -2.21
C TRP A 29 -2.93 -0.43 -3.52
N SER A 30 -2.86 0.50 -4.48
CA SER A 30 -3.40 0.27 -5.84
C SER A 30 -2.39 -0.44 -6.75
N VAL A 31 -1.08 -0.30 -6.49
CA VAL A 31 -0.04 -0.89 -7.35
C VAL A 31 -0.21 -2.40 -7.59
N PRO A 32 -0.49 -3.26 -6.59
CA PRO A 32 -0.71 -4.69 -6.84
C PRO A 32 -1.90 -4.99 -7.75
N ALA A 33 -2.98 -4.19 -7.64
CA ALA A 33 -4.18 -4.31 -8.47
C ALA A 33 -3.95 -3.81 -9.90
N LEU A 34 -3.14 -2.77 -10.06
CA LEU A 34 -2.71 -2.26 -11.37
C LEU A 34 -1.76 -3.24 -12.06
N ALA A 35 -0.78 -3.78 -11.31
CA ALA A 35 0.20 -4.74 -11.80
C ALA A 35 -0.43 -6.08 -12.23
N SER A 36 -1.58 -6.47 -11.65
CA SER A 36 -2.30 -7.67 -12.06
C SER A 36 -3.18 -7.48 -13.31
N GLY A 37 -3.21 -6.28 -13.89
CA GLY A 37 -4.05 -5.95 -15.04
C GLY A 37 -5.55 -5.85 -14.72
N MET A 38 -5.90 -5.82 -13.43
CA MET A 38 -7.30 -5.80 -12.98
C MET A 38 -7.99 -4.46 -13.26
N ALA A 39 -7.23 -3.38 -13.48
CA ALA A 39 -7.74 -2.04 -13.70
C ALA A 39 -8.05 -1.69 -15.17
N GLY A 40 -7.90 -2.63 -16.11
CA GLY A 40 -8.14 -2.41 -17.54
C GLY A 40 -6.90 -2.68 -18.39
N PRO A 41 -6.92 -2.30 -19.69
CA PRO A 41 -5.75 -2.45 -20.56
C PRO A 41 -4.52 -1.83 -19.88
N PRO A 42 -3.31 -2.37 -20.12
CA PRO A 42 -2.07 -1.79 -19.63
C PRO A 42 -1.81 -0.50 -20.42
N ALA A 43 -2.66 0.51 -20.23
CA ALA A 43 -2.27 1.87 -20.45
C ALA A 43 -1.09 2.03 -19.50
N GLU A 44 0.14 2.09 -20.02
CA GLU A 44 1.31 2.91 -19.65
C GLU A 44 1.56 3.30 -18.17
N LEU A 45 0.82 2.77 -17.19
CA LEU A 45 0.53 3.26 -15.83
C LEU A 45 1.28 2.45 -14.76
N THR A 46 2.47 1.96 -15.02
CA THR A 46 3.34 1.50 -13.91
C THR A 46 4.77 1.77 -14.30
N GLY A 47 5.11 3.06 -14.32
CA GLY A 47 6.52 3.44 -14.37
C GLY A 47 7.27 2.86 -13.15
N PRO A 48 8.61 2.77 -13.22
CA PRO A 48 9.44 2.23 -12.13
C PRO A 48 9.23 2.96 -10.78
N HIS A 49 8.68 4.19 -10.82
CA HIS A 49 8.33 4.97 -9.65
C HIS A 49 7.28 4.30 -8.74
N SER A 50 6.28 3.59 -9.29
CA SER A 50 5.25 2.91 -8.50
C SER A 50 5.83 1.83 -7.60
N TYR A 51 6.80 1.08 -8.12
CA TYR A 51 7.52 0.05 -7.35
C TYR A 51 8.39 0.66 -6.25
N LEU A 52 8.98 1.85 -6.48
CA LEU A 52 9.73 2.58 -5.45
C LEU A 52 8.82 3.00 -4.28
N VAL A 53 7.59 3.45 -4.56
CA VAL A 53 6.63 3.81 -3.52
C VAL A 53 6.25 2.59 -2.67
N VAL A 54 6.00 1.44 -3.31
CA VAL A 54 5.73 0.18 -2.60
C VAL A 54 6.91 -0.24 -1.72
N LEU A 55 8.13 -0.17 -2.25
CA LEU A 55 9.34 -0.51 -1.51
C LEU A 55 9.53 0.40 -0.28
N LEU A 56 9.32 1.70 -0.44
CA LEU A 56 9.39 2.68 0.65
C LEU A 56 8.35 2.37 1.73
N MET A 57 7.11 2.06 1.33
CA MET A 57 6.06 1.68 2.27
C MET A 57 6.40 0.39 3.03
N CYS A 58 7.08 -0.57 2.37
CA CYS A 58 7.58 -1.78 3.02
C CYS A 58 8.61 -1.46 4.12
N PHE A 59 9.56 -0.57 3.85
CA PHE A 59 10.53 -0.09 4.85
C PHE A 59 9.85 0.66 6.01
N VAL A 60 8.84 1.49 5.72
CA VAL A 60 8.05 2.17 6.77
C VAL A 60 7.35 1.15 7.65
N GLY A 61 6.75 0.12 7.06
CA GLY A 61 6.12 -0.98 7.80
C GLY A 61 7.11 -1.71 8.71
N LEU A 62 8.26 -2.11 8.17
CA LEU A 62 9.33 -2.77 8.94
C LEU A 62 9.82 -1.88 10.09
N ALA A 63 10.10 -0.61 9.83
CA ALA A 63 10.54 0.34 10.84
C ALA A 63 9.49 0.51 11.95
N ALA A 64 8.21 0.64 11.59
CA ALA A 64 7.12 0.72 12.55
C ALA A 64 7.03 -0.56 13.43
N THR A 65 7.20 -1.73 12.83
CA THR A 65 7.25 -3.01 13.58
C THR A 65 8.43 -3.05 14.54
N PHE A 66 9.63 -2.66 14.11
CA PHE A 66 10.81 -2.61 14.99
C PHE A 66 10.65 -1.61 16.14
N ILE A 67 10.10 -0.43 15.86
CA ILE A 67 9.80 0.58 16.90
C ILE A 67 8.80 0.01 17.90
N TRP A 68 7.75 -0.65 17.42
CA TRP A 68 6.75 -1.27 18.28
C TRP A 68 7.36 -2.35 19.16
N TRP A 69 8.17 -3.27 18.61
CA TRP A 69 8.89 -4.29 19.39
C TRP A 69 9.77 -3.67 20.47
N ARG A 70 10.56 -2.64 20.12
CA ARG A 70 11.37 -1.94 21.10
C ARG A 70 10.54 -1.32 22.22
N SER A 71 9.39 -0.73 21.91
CA SER A 71 8.52 -0.14 22.95
C SER A 71 7.81 -1.20 23.80
N ALA A 72 7.41 -2.32 23.20
CA ALA A 72 6.77 -3.43 23.88
C ALA A 72 7.73 -4.12 24.86
N ASP A 73 8.98 -4.31 24.47
CA ASP A 73 10.03 -4.91 25.31
C ASP A 73 10.44 -4.00 26.49
N GLN A 74 10.17 -2.69 26.41
CA GLN A 74 10.45 -1.71 27.47
C GLN A 74 9.25 -1.49 28.41
N ALA A 75 8.11 -2.14 28.16
CA ALA A 75 6.89 -2.01 28.97
C ALA A 75 6.77 -3.08 30.08
N GLN A 76 7.86 -3.78 30.39
CA GLN A 76 7.96 -4.78 31.47
C GLN A 76 8.67 -4.19 32.70
#